data_AF-A0A0B6YC62-F1
#
_entry.id   AF-A0A0B6YC62-F1
#
_cell.length_a   1.000
_cell.length_b   1.000
_cell.length_c   1.000
_cell.angle_alpha   90.00
_cell.angle_beta   90.00
_cell.angle_gamma   90.00
#
_symmetry.space_group_name_H-M   'P 1'
#
loop_
_entity.id
_entity.type
_entity.pdbx_description
1 polymer ?
#
loop_
_entity_poly.entity_id
_entity_poly.type
_entity_poly.pdbx_seq_one_letter_code
_entity_poly.pdbx_strand_id
1 'polypeptide(L)'
;DQLIGHWTKTAQHHAVMRKTFIFLLLMVLILPSLGLTSAQGLFEWIVMDKDRKLRWECIFLPGNGSFFVNYIITAAFIGTALELLRFSELFMYGLKLLLARSMAERAAVRKSVLWDFPYGAQYAWMLCMTAIIVSYSIPCPLVTPFGLLYLSFKHITDRYN
;
A
#
# COMPACT_ATOMS: atom_id res chain seq x y z
N ASP A 1 16.73 -5.28 -5.09
CA ASP A 1 16.81 -6.75 -5.28
C ASP A 1 17.77 -7.27 -6.36
N GLN A 2 18.51 -6.46 -7.14
CA GLN A 2 19.44 -7.00 -8.16
C GLN A 2 20.69 -7.72 -7.58
N LEU A 3 20.96 -7.56 -6.29
CA LEU A 3 22.13 -8.15 -5.63
C LEU A 3 21.94 -9.63 -5.23
N ILE A 4 20.70 -10.14 -5.20
CA ILE A 4 20.40 -11.54 -4.88
C ILE A 4 20.06 -12.25 -6.19
N GLY A 5 20.94 -13.15 -6.61
CA GLY A 5 20.74 -13.95 -7.82
C GLY A 5 19.55 -14.89 -7.67
N HIS A 6 18.62 -14.83 -8.62
CA HIS A 6 17.52 -15.78 -8.74
C HIS A 6 17.62 -16.50 -10.08
N TRP A 7 17.51 -17.83 -10.05
CA TRP A 7 17.62 -18.69 -11.25
C TRP A 7 16.43 -18.56 -12.21
N THR A 8 15.24 -18.23 -11.69
CA THR A 8 14.03 -18.03 -12.50
C THR A 8 13.37 -16.69 -12.18
N LYS A 9 12.75 -16.07 -13.20
CA LYS A 9 11.96 -14.84 -13.04
C LYS A 9 10.80 -15.03 -12.06
N THR A 10 10.15 -16.19 -12.09
CA THR A 10 9.07 -16.54 -11.14
C THR A 10 9.56 -16.55 -9.69
N ALA A 11 10.72 -17.16 -9.42
CA ALA A 11 11.31 -17.15 -8.09
C ALA A 11 11.67 -15.72 -7.63
N GLN A 12 12.15 -14.89 -8.55
CA GLN A 12 12.40 -13.47 -8.27
C GLN A 12 11.11 -12.73 -7.88
N HIS A 13 10.04 -12.83 -8.67
CA HIS A 13 8.77 -12.16 -8.37
C HIS A 13 8.16 -12.63 -7.03
N HIS A 14 8.22 -13.93 -6.74
CA HIS A 14 7.70 -14.49 -5.49
C HIS A 14 8.54 -14.04 -4.27
N ALA A 15 9.87 -13.98 -4.41
CA ALA A 15 10.75 -13.49 -3.35
C ALA A 15 10.50 -12.01 -3.06
N VAL A 16 10.34 -11.18 -4.11
CA VAL A 16 9.97 -9.77 -3.99
C VAL A 16 8.62 -9.63 -3.30
N MET A 17 7.60 -10.35 -3.75
CA MET A 17 6.25 -10.32 -3.14
C MET A 17 6.32 -10.58 -1.63
N ARG A 18 7.02 -11.63 -1.19
CA ARG A 18 7.13 -11.97 0.24
C ARG A 18 7.85 -10.89 1.04
N LYS A 19 9.00 -10.40 0.57
CA LYS A 19 9.77 -9.37 1.27
C LYS A 19 8.97 -8.07 1.37
N THR A 20 8.38 -7.65 0.25
CA THR A 20 7.56 -6.43 0.17
C THR A 20 6.32 -6.57 1.06
N PHE A 21 5.63 -7.70 1.06
CA PHE A 21 4.47 -7.92 1.93
C PHE A 21 4.82 -7.82 3.42
N ILE A 22 5.89 -8.49 3.87
CA ILE A 22 6.34 -8.40 5.28
C ILE A 22 6.71 -6.96 5.64
N PHE A 23 7.41 -6.26 4.73
CA PHE A 23 7.77 -4.86 4.93
C PHE A 23 6.55 -3.94 5.03
N LEU A 24 5.58 -4.08 4.12
CA LEU A 24 4.33 -3.30 4.16
C LEU A 24 3.54 -3.59 5.42
N LEU A 25 3.44 -4.86 5.84
CA LEU A 25 2.73 -5.24 7.06
C LEU A 25 3.37 -4.57 8.28
N LEU A 26 4.71 -4.58 8.38
CA LEU A 26 5.40 -3.89 9.46
C LEU A 26 5.16 -2.38 9.43
N MET A 27 5.30 -1.74 8.26
CA MET A 27 5.24 -0.28 8.12
C MET A 27 3.83 0.31 8.16
N VAL A 28 2.85 -0.37 7.58
CA VAL A 28 1.48 0.15 7.38
C VAL A 28 0.54 -0.32 8.49
N LEU A 29 0.73 -1.54 9.01
CA LEU A 29 -0.17 -2.11 10.02
C LEU A 29 0.44 -2.02 11.42
N ILE A 30 1.65 -2.56 11.61
CA ILE A 30 2.25 -2.72 12.95
C ILE A 30 2.76 -1.39 13.50
N LEU A 31 3.54 -0.63 12.71
CA LEU A 31 4.12 0.64 13.15
C LEU A 31 3.07 1.69 13.53
N PRO A 32 1.99 1.91 12.77
CA PRO A 32 0.96 2.87 13.16
C PRO A 32 0.17 2.38 14.37
N SER A 33 -0.11 1.08 14.45
CA SER A 33 -0.84 0.51 15.59
C SER A 33 -0.05 0.59 16.89
N LEU A 34 1.26 0.30 16.87
CA LEU A 34 2.14 0.38 18.03
C LEU A 34 2.61 1.82 18.30
N GLY A 35 2.86 2.61 17.26
CA GLY A 35 3.33 3.99 17.35
C GLY A 35 2.29 4.94 17.91
N LEU A 36 1.04 4.86 17.45
CA LEU A 36 -0.05 5.69 17.98
C LEU A 36 -0.39 5.31 19.43
N THR A 37 -0.40 4.03 19.76
CA THR A 37 -0.73 3.55 21.12
C THR A 37 0.39 3.84 22.12
N SER A 38 1.66 3.69 21.74
CA SER A 38 2.80 4.05 22.58
C SER A 38 2.95 5.56 22.77
N ALA A 39 2.76 6.37 21.71
CA ALA A 39 2.83 7.83 21.81
C ALA A 39 1.68 8.40 22.65
N GLN A 40 0.45 7.91 22.46
CA GLN A 40 -0.69 8.29 23.30
C GLN A 40 -0.50 7.84 24.75
N GLY A 41 -0.02 6.61 24.98
CA GLY A 41 0.28 6.10 26.33
C GLY A 41 1.39 6.90 27.03
N LEU A 42 2.41 7.32 26.31
CA LEU A 42 3.46 8.21 26.83
C LEU A 42 2.92 9.62 27.09
N PHE A 43 2.10 10.18 26.20
CA PHE A 43 1.51 11.51 26.38
C PHE A 43 0.56 11.54 27.59
N GLU A 44 -0.29 10.53 27.74
CA GLU A 44 -1.16 10.40 28.91
C GLU A 44 -0.38 10.16 30.20
N TRP A 45 0.71 9.38 30.17
CA TRP A 45 1.58 9.18 31.34
C TRP A 45 2.34 10.45 31.74
N ILE A 46 2.77 11.27 30.77
CA ILE A 46 3.47 12.53 31.02
C ILE A 46 2.51 13.62 31.51
N VAL A 47 1.29 13.68 30.96
CA VAL A 47 0.34 14.78 31.21
C VAL A 47 -0.64 14.47 32.35
N MET A 48 -1.03 13.21 32.57
CA MET A 48 -2.12 12.82 33.47
C MET A 48 -1.71 11.70 34.45
N ASP A 49 -0.85 12.05 35.40
CA ASP A 49 -0.58 11.39 36.69
C ASP A 49 -0.15 9.89 36.70
N LYS A 50 0.80 9.56 37.58
CA LYS A 50 1.69 8.38 37.52
C LYS A 50 1.05 6.99 37.79
N ASP A 51 -0.25 6.87 38.00
CA ASP A 51 -0.89 5.66 38.56
C ASP A 51 -1.77 4.84 37.60
N ARG A 52 -1.64 5.01 36.28
CA ARG A 52 -2.35 4.15 35.32
C ARG A 52 -1.46 3.06 34.73
N LYS A 53 -1.69 1.82 35.17
CA LYS A 53 -1.15 0.60 34.54
C LYS A 53 -1.51 0.62 33.05
N LEU A 54 -0.49 0.53 32.20
CA LEU A 54 -0.64 0.39 30.74
C LEU A 54 -1.51 -0.83 30.43
N ARG A 55 -2.81 -0.61 30.17
CA ARG A 55 -3.73 -1.64 29.68
C ARG A 55 -3.51 -1.80 28.19
N TRP A 56 -2.80 -2.87 27.84
CA TRP A 56 -2.58 -3.30 26.46
C TRP A 56 -3.87 -3.67 25.71
N GLU A 57 -5.00 -3.76 26.42
CA GLU A 57 -6.35 -3.92 25.84
C GLU A 57 -6.76 -2.75 24.93
N CYS A 58 -6.13 -1.58 25.09
CA CYS A 58 -6.40 -0.38 24.30
C CYS A 58 -5.63 -0.32 22.96
N ILE A 59 -4.93 -1.37 22.54
CA ILE A 59 -4.27 -1.39 21.22
C ILE A 59 -5.28 -1.23 20.07
N PHE A 60 -6.53 -1.70 20.28
CA PHE A 60 -7.65 -1.58 19.34
C PHE A 60 -8.63 -0.46 19.72
N LEU A 61 -8.14 0.69 20.20
CA LEU A 61 -9.01 1.83 20.48
C LEU A 61 -9.75 2.24 19.18
N PRO A 62 -11.08 2.47 19.21
CA PRO A 62 -11.86 2.88 18.02
C PRO A 62 -11.33 4.16 17.34
N GLY A 63 -10.53 4.97 18.04
CA GLY A 63 -9.79 6.09 17.44
C GLY A 63 -8.80 5.67 16.34
N ASN A 64 -8.11 4.53 16.49
CA ASN A 64 -7.19 4.03 15.47
C ASN A 64 -7.95 3.50 14.24
N GLY A 65 -9.15 2.95 14.44
CA GLY A 65 -10.00 2.47 13.35
C GLY A 65 -10.36 3.56 12.34
N SER A 66 -10.60 4.80 12.79
CA SER A 66 -10.91 5.94 11.91
C SER A 66 -9.78 6.28 10.94
N PHE A 67 -8.52 6.19 11.38
CA PHE A 67 -7.36 6.39 10.51
C PHE A 67 -7.32 5.36 9.37
N PHE A 68 -7.52 4.08 9.69
CA PHE A 68 -7.52 3.00 8.70
C PHE A 68 -8.73 3.07 7.75
N VAL A 69 -9.91 3.48 8.23
CA VAL A 69 -11.08 3.69 7.37
C VAL A 69 -10.79 4.78 6.33
N ASN A 70 -10.30 5.95 6.77
CA ASN A 70 -9.95 7.04 5.84
C ASN A 70 -8.85 6.64 4.87
N TYR A 71 -7.86 5.88 5.35
CA TYR A 71 -6.81 5.32 4.52
C TYR A 71 -7.36 4.41 3.42
N ILE A 72 -8.26 3.47 3.76
CA ILE A 72 -8.87 2.54 2.81
C ILE A 72 -9.75 3.29 1.80
N ILE A 73 -10.54 4.28 2.24
CA ILE A 73 -11.37 5.10 1.33
C ILE A 73 -10.48 5.84 0.33
N THR A 74 -9.41 6.47 0.82
CA THR A 74 -8.47 7.21 -0.05
C THR A 74 -7.77 6.27 -1.03
N ALA A 75 -7.34 5.09 -0.57
CA ALA A 75 -6.74 4.08 -1.43
C ALA A 75 -7.75 3.49 -2.45
N ALA A 76 -9.02 3.36 -2.07
CA ALA A 76 -10.09 2.85 -2.92
C ALA A 76 -10.41 3.79 -4.07
N PHE A 77 -10.52 5.10 -3.81
CA PHE A 77 -10.84 6.05 -4.87
C PHE A 77 -9.60 6.57 -5.58
N ILE A 78 -8.70 7.22 -4.84
CA ILE A 78 -7.53 7.91 -5.43
C ILE A 78 -6.51 6.87 -5.90
N GLY A 79 -6.25 5.84 -5.11
CA GLY A 79 -5.28 4.79 -5.46
C GLY A 79 -5.67 4.04 -6.73
N THR A 80 -6.91 3.55 -6.81
CA THR A 80 -7.38 2.81 -7.98
C THR A 80 -7.52 3.70 -9.22
N ALA A 81 -7.91 4.97 -9.07
CA ALA A 81 -7.99 5.92 -10.17
C ALA A 81 -6.61 6.24 -10.76
N LEU A 82 -5.59 6.45 -9.92
CA LEU A 82 -4.22 6.69 -10.36
C LEU A 82 -3.61 5.46 -11.03
N GLU A 83 -3.96 4.27 -10.56
CA GLU A 83 -3.52 3.01 -11.15
C GLU A 83 -4.16 2.76 -12.52
N LEU A 84 -5.47 3.01 -12.68
CA LEU A 84 -6.17 2.93 -13.96
C LEU A 84 -5.59 3.91 -14.98
N LEU A 85 -5.25 5.13 -14.54
CA LEU A 85 -4.61 6.13 -15.40
C LEU A 85 -3.15 5.80 -15.70
N ARG A 86 -2.56 4.74 -15.11
CA ARG A 86 -1.10 4.48 -15.13
C ARG A 86 -0.29 5.77 -14.97
N PHE A 87 -0.70 6.61 -14.03
CA PHE A 87 -0.27 8.01 -13.98
C PHE A 87 1.25 8.14 -13.88
N SER A 88 1.89 7.29 -13.09
CA SER A 88 3.36 7.26 -12.95
C SER A 88 4.07 6.90 -14.27
N GLU A 89 3.53 5.97 -15.05
CA GLU A 89 4.09 5.55 -16.34
C GLU A 89 3.93 6.66 -17.39
N LEU A 90 2.73 7.23 -17.51
CA LEU A 90 2.43 8.34 -18.41
C LEU A 90 3.22 9.61 -18.06
N PHE A 91 3.41 9.90 -16.78
CA PHE A 91 4.21 11.03 -16.33
C PHE A 91 5.69 10.88 -16.72
N MET A 92 6.29 9.71 -16.44
CA MET A 92 7.66 9.43 -16.86
C MET A 92 7.81 9.41 -18.39
N TYR A 93 6.81 8.90 -19.11
CA TYR A 93 6.77 8.94 -20.56
C TYR A 93 6.74 10.39 -21.07
N GLY A 94 5.86 11.23 -20.51
CA GLY A 94 5.75 12.64 -20.86
C GLY A 94 7.06 13.40 -20.64
N LEU A 95 7.71 13.21 -19.48
CA LEU A 95 9.02 13.81 -19.20
C LEU A 95 10.09 13.36 -20.21
N LYS A 96 10.17 12.06 -20.49
CA LYS A 96 11.12 11.52 -21.49
C LYS A 96 10.83 12.04 -22.90
N LEU A 97 9.56 12.25 -23.24
CA LEU A 97 9.15 12.79 -24.53
C LEU A 97 9.51 14.28 -24.67
N LEU A 98 9.39 15.06 -23.59
CA LEU A 98 9.80 16.46 -23.53
C LEU A 98 11.33 16.61 -23.63
N LEU A 99 12.09 15.69 -23.01
CA LEU A 99 13.55 15.65 -23.09
C LEU A 99 14.08 15.10 -24.43
N ALA A 100 13.29 14.29 -25.15
CA ALA A 100 13.69 13.68 -26.41
C ALA A 100 13.65 14.69 -27.57
N ARG A 101 14.83 14.98 -28.15
CA ARG A 101 15.02 15.99 -29.18
C ARG A 101 15.04 15.39 -30.59
N SER A 102 15.41 14.11 -30.72
CA SER A 102 15.52 13.41 -32.01
C SER A 102 14.35 12.45 -32.29
N MET A 103 14.02 12.23 -33.57
CA MET A 103 13.01 11.23 -33.98
C MET A 103 13.41 9.80 -33.58
N ALA A 104 14.71 9.48 -33.56
CA ALA A 104 15.21 8.18 -33.12
C ALA A 104 15.02 7.96 -31.60
N GLU A 105 15.24 9.01 -30.79
CA GLU A 105 14.98 8.98 -29.35
C GLU A 105 13.48 8.80 -29.07
N ARG A 106 12.61 9.50 -29.80
CA ARG A 106 11.15 9.32 -29.65
C ARG A 106 10.71 7.89 -29.97
N ALA A 107 11.31 7.26 -30.98
CA ALA A 107 11.04 5.86 -31.32
C ALA A 107 11.55 4.89 -30.25
N ALA A 108 12.74 5.14 -29.68
CA ALA A 108 13.29 4.35 -28.58
C ALA A 108 12.47 4.51 -27.28
N VAL A 109 12.07 5.74 -26.94
CA VAL A 109 11.20 6.03 -25.80
C VAL A 109 9.88 5.30 -25.94
N ARG A 110 9.26 5.32 -27.14
CA ARG A 110 8.01 4.57 -27.41
C ARG A 110 8.16 3.06 -27.25
N LYS A 111 9.31 2.48 -27.60
CA LYS A 111 9.59 1.06 -27.33
C LYS A 111 9.82 0.78 -25.85
N SER A 112 10.46 1.70 -25.11
CA SER A 112 10.71 1.57 -23.67
C SER A 112 9.47 1.78 -22.78
N VAL A 113 8.33 2.16 -23.37
CA VAL A 113 7.03 2.28 -22.66
C VAL A 113 6.40 0.92 -22.36
N LEU A 114 6.81 -0.15 -23.05
CA LEU A 114 6.45 -1.52 -22.68
C LEU A 114 7.16 -1.88 -21.37
N TRP A 115 6.62 -1.37 -20.27
CA TRP A 115 7.09 -1.66 -18.92
C TRP A 115 6.51 -3.01 -18.49
N ASP A 116 7.36 -3.89 -17.99
CA ASP A 116 6.90 -5.14 -17.39
C ASP A 116 6.02 -4.82 -16.16
N PHE A 117 4.81 -5.37 -16.12
CA PHE A 117 3.91 -5.18 -14.99
C PHE A 117 4.58 -5.69 -13.69
N PRO A 118 4.72 -4.87 -12.64
CA PRO A 118 5.42 -5.25 -11.43
C PRO A 118 4.58 -6.17 -10.53
N TYR A 119 4.42 -7.43 -10.95
CA TYR A 119 3.61 -8.44 -10.26
C TYR A 119 3.89 -8.52 -8.75
N GLY A 120 5.17 -8.56 -8.36
CA GLY A 120 5.55 -8.73 -6.96
C GLY A 120 5.04 -7.62 -6.03
N ALA A 121 5.08 -6.37 -6.47
CA ALA A 121 4.66 -5.22 -5.66
C ALA A 121 3.13 -5.08 -5.60
N GLN A 122 2.45 -5.29 -6.73
CA GLN A 122 1.00 -5.17 -6.82
C GLN A 122 0.26 -6.22 -5.99
N TYR A 123 0.71 -7.49 -6.09
CA TYR A 123 0.16 -8.56 -5.24
C TYR A 123 0.46 -8.32 -3.76
N ALA A 124 1.65 -7.84 -3.41
CA ALA A 124 1.98 -7.53 -2.01
C ALA A 124 1.07 -6.43 -1.43
N TRP A 125 0.75 -5.39 -2.20
CA TRP A 125 -0.18 -4.34 -1.82
C TRP A 125 -1.62 -4.86 -1.62
N MET A 126 -2.11 -5.66 -2.56
CA MET A 126 -3.45 -6.27 -2.47
C MET A 126 -3.58 -7.18 -1.24
N LEU A 127 -2.57 -8.01 -0.98
CA LEU A 127 -2.53 -8.86 0.21
C LEU A 127 -2.47 -8.04 1.51
N CYS A 128 -1.71 -6.94 1.52
CA CYS A 128 -1.64 -6.06 2.68
C CYS A 128 -3.00 -5.40 2.98
N MET A 129 -3.67 -4.86 1.97
CA MET A 129 -5.02 -4.29 2.13
C MET A 129 -6.02 -5.34 2.62
N THR A 130 -5.98 -6.55 2.08
CA THR A 130 -6.84 -7.66 2.52
C THR A 130 -6.56 -8.01 3.99
N ALA A 131 -5.30 -8.05 4.41
CA ALA A 131 -4.93 -8.30 5.81
C ALA A 131 -5.46 -7.21 6.76
N ILE A 132 -5.38 -5.94 6.36
CA ILE A 132 -5.94 -4.80 7.13
C ILE A 132 -7.47 -4.94 7.25
N ILE A 133 -8.17 -5.25 6.15
CA ILE A 133 -9.63 -5.41 6.16
C ILE A 133 -10.04 -6.54 7.11
N VAL A 134 -9.35 -7.69 7.05
CA VAL A 134 -9.64 -8.84 7.92
C VAL A 134 -9.33 -8.52 9.38
N SER A 135 -8.21 -7.87 9.69
CA SER A 135 -7.82 -7.55 11.07
C SER A 135 -8.74 -6.52 11.72
N TYR A 136 -9.22 -5.53 10.96
CA TYR A 136 -10.08 -4.47 11.48
C TYR A 136 -11.59 -4.71 11.32
N SER A 137 -12.00 -5.80 10.66
CA SER A 137 -13.41 -6.18 10.51
C SER A 137 -14.12 -6.38 11.85
N ILE A 138 -13.44 -6.95 12.85
CA ILE A 138 -13.97 -7.22 14.19
C ILE A 138 -14.16 -5.93 15.01
N PRO A 139 -13.14 -5.05 15.18
CA PRO A 139 -13.29 -3.84 15.98
C PRO A 139 -14.12 -2.73 15.31
N CYS A 140 -14.14 -2.65 13.98
CA CYS A 140 -14.89 -1.63 13.24
C CYS A 140 -15.54 -2.23 11.98
N PRO A 141 -16.81 -2.66 12.03
CA PRO A 141 -17.48 -3.30 10.90
C PRO A 141 -17.71 -2.36 9.71
N LEU A 142 -17.45 -1.06 9.86
CA LEU A 142 -17.51 -0.10 8.76
C LEU A 142 -16.35 -0.27 7.77
N VAL A 143 -15.23 -0.84 8.19
CA VAL A 143 -14.06 -1.10 7.32
C VAL A 143 -14.40 -2.09 6.21
N THR A 144 -15.22 -3.10 6.52
CA THR A 144 -15.55 -4.21 5.62
C THR A 144 -16.26 -3.79 4.32
N PRO A 145 -17.33 -2.96 4.32
CA PRO A 145 -17.97 -2.51 3.08
C PRO A 145 -17.05 -1.64 2.21
N PHE A 146 -16.27 -0.74 2.82
CA PHE A 146 -15.31 0.08 2.07
C PHE A 146 -14.11 -0.74 1.55
N GLY A 147 -13.68 -1.75 2.29
CA GLY A 147 -12.68 -2.71 1.84
C GLY A 147 -13.15 -3.56 0.66
N LEU A 148 -14.42 -3.97 0.66
CA LEU A 148 -15.01 -4.70 -0.47
C LEU A 148 -15.14 -3.83 -1.72
N LEU A 149 -15.48 -2.55 -1.53
CA LEU A 149 -15.46 -1.54 -2.60
C LEU A 149 -14.06 -1.42 -3.22
N TYR A 150 -13.01 -1.31 -2.40
CA TYR A 150 -11.62 -1.29 -2.84
C TYR A 150 -11.29 -2.51 -3.71
N LEU A 151 -11.61 -3.73 -3.25
CA LEU A 151 -11.34 -4.95 -4.00
C LEU A 151 -12.10 -5.02 -5.32
N SER A 152 -13.33 -4.51 -5.35
CA SER A 152 -14.16 -4.45 -6.56
C SER A 152 -13.54 -3.51 -7.60
N PHE A 153 -13.14 -2.31 -7.18
CA PHE A 153 -12.45 -1.36 -8.06
C PHE A 153 -11.10 -1.89 -8.52
N LYS A 154 -10.32 -2.49 -7.62
CA LYS A 154 -9.05 -3.15 -7.98
C LYS A 154 -9.26 -4.22 -9.05
N HIS A 155 -10.27 -5.07 -8.90
CA HIS A 155 -10.59 -6.11 -9.88
C HIS A 155 -10.98 -5.54 -11.25
N ILE A 156 -11.77 -4.46 -11.26
CA ILE A 156 -12.15 -3.77 -12.49
C ILE A 156 -10.91 -3.17 -13.16
N THR A 157 -10.09 -2.45 -12.41
CA THR A 157 -8.85 -1.84 -12.91
C THR A 157 -7.91 -2.91 -13.48
N ASP A 158 -7.66 -4.00 -12.75
CA ASP A 158 -6.78 -5.08 -13.19
C ASP A 158 -7.32 -5.84 -14.42
N ARG A 159 -8.64 -5.80 -14.67
CA ARG A 159 -9.24 -6.38 -15.88
C ARG A 159 -9.03 -5.50 -17.11
N TYR A 160 -9.05 -4.18 -16.95
CA TYR A 160 -8.96 -3.22 -18.07
C TYR A 160 -7.53 -2.73 -18.34
N ASN A 161 -6.61 -2.97 -17.42
CA ASN A 161 -5.23 -2.52 -17.47
C ASN A 161 -4.26 -3.62 -17.92
#